data_AF-A0A152A3B8-F1
#
_entry.id   AF-A0A152A3B8-F1
#
_cell.length_a   1.000
_cell.length_b   1.000
_cell.length_c   1.000
_cell.angle_alpha   90.00
_cell.angle_beta   90.00
_cell.angle_gamma   90.00
#
_symmetry.space_group_name_H-M   'P 1'
#
loop_
_entity.id
_entity.type
_entity.pdbx_description
1 polymer ?
#
loop_
_entity_poly.entity_id
_entity_poly.type
_entity_poly.pdbx_seq_one_letter_code
_entity_poly.pdbx_strand_id
1 'polypeptide(L)'
;MLRSTNFWETEFKIPLLKMDHGFLKEEGIEKIIKRASNWKDIAGLKSEDIKTIEYGTEKPEEIFVLDAERTFSTADNKARLVKILTYLKKQFGDYQQGFSFVTSFMMLTLPEEENIAIMLKINSMLPGYWKHEAIDYGISALTFNNILQKIFPEISVHLQKNLIQPETFCSKWFLGLFVHLLPFRYLFQFMEKFLAGGVVYLYKFGLGLMEVLKSRILATDNVNVIYALLRLDSPEIKDEDFQKITDAAEKYDLSKFDLEAIGKQVYELHLKSRIEKAHQVHAKVEEIPDCQWCYDDFPELYCIQCKQLVCQACIDDYADDHDHDDSHKTVDMDEFETNKSKYPLKNTEKEEEEGSEDELEQLDMKKLEIK
;
A
#
# COMPACT_ATOMS: atom_id res chain seq x y z
N MET A 1 -7.38 20.23 -5.82
CA MET A 1 -6.49 20.67 -6.93
C MET A 1 -7.24 21.26 -8.12
N LEU A 2 -8.39 20.72 -8.52
CA LEU A 2 -9.13 21.11 -9.75
C LEU A 2 -9.51 22.62 -9.84
N ARG A 3 -9.55 23.34 -8.70
CA ARG A 3 -9.76 24.80 -8.63
C ARG A 3 -8.53 25.65 -8.97
N SER A 4 -7.34 25.05 -9.02
CA SER A 4 -6.13 25.79 -9.34
C SER A 4 -6.20 26.30 -10.79
N THR A 5 -5.88 27.58 -10.99
CA THR A 5 -6.00 28.27 -12.28
C THR A 5 -5.24 27.56 -13.40
N ASN A 6 -4.10 26.95 -13.06
CA ASN A 6 -3.20 26.35 -14.04
C ASN A 6 -3.31 24.81 -14.08
N PHE A 7 -4.23 24.21 -13.32
CA PHE A 7 -4.34 22.75 -13.22
C PHE A 7 -4.47 22.08 -14.59
N TRP A 8 -5.33 22.62 -15.46
CA TRP A 8 -5.57 22.04 -16.79
C TRP A 8 -4.43 22.27 -17.78
N GLU A 9 -3.53 23.20 -17.50
CA GLU A 9 -2.33 23.41 -18.31
C GLU A 9 -1.21 22.48 -17.86
N THR A 10 -1.10 22.24 -16.57
CA THR A 10 0.05 21.55 -15.96
C THR A 10 -0.20 20.07 -15.66
N GLU A 11 -1.45 19.67 -15.36
CA GLU A 11 -1.79 18.33 -14.86
C GLU A 11 -2.72 17.53 -15.78
N PHE A 12 -3.11 18.04 -16.96
CA PHE A 12 -4.11 17.36 -17.81
C PHE A 12 -3.70 15.97 -18.33
N LYS A 13 -2.40 15.60 -18.23
CA LYS A 13 -1.86 14.30 -18.67
C LYS A 13 -1.63 13.31 -17.52
N ILE A 14 -1.95 13.67 -16.28
CA ILE A 14 -1.73 12.74 -15.16
C ILE A 14 -2.48 11.43 -15.37
N PRO A 15 -1.91 10.28 -14.97
CA PRO A 15 -2.53 8.97 -15.23
C PRO A 15 -3.95 8.85 -14.71
N LEU A 16 -4.26 9.50 -13.58
CA LEU A 16 -5.56 9.43 -12.94
C LEU A 16 -6.69 10.03 -13.81
N LEU A 17 -6.40 11.07 -14.60
CA LEU A 17 -7.40 11.69 -15.49
C LEU A 17 -7.77 10.80 -16.69
N LYS A 18 -7.04 9.70 -16.94
CA LYS A 18 -7.46 8.70 -17.93
C LYS A 18 -8.81 8.09 -17.57
N MET A 19 -9.18 8.06 -16.29
CA MET A 19 -10.47 7.55 -15.82
C MET A 19 -11.58 8.61 -15.82
N ASP A 20 -11.32 9.86 -16.19
CA ASP A 20 -12.35 10.92 -16.21
C ASP A 20 -13.45 10.64 -17.23
N HIS A 21 -13.06 10.19 -18.43
CA HIS A 21 -13.97 9.93 -19.55
C HIS A 21 -14.94 11.12 -19.85
N GLY A 22 -14.53 12.36 -19.57
CA GLY A 22 -15.31 13.57 -19.83
C GLY A 22 -16.24 14.00 -18.68
N PHE A 23 -16.36 13.19 -17.62
CA PHE A 23 -17.28 13.41 -16.51
C PHE A 23 -17.09 14.77 -15.80
N LEU A 24 -15.84 15.15 -15.51
CA LEU A 24 -15.53 16.42 -14.84
C LEU A 24 -16.01 17.64 -15.65
N LYS A 25 -15.92 17.57 -16.98
CA LYS A 25 -16.40 18.62 -17.87
C LYS A 25 -17.92 18.66 -17.95
N GLU A 26 -18.56 17.49 -18.05
CA GLU A 26 -20.02 17.37 -18.15
C GLU A 26 -20.74 17.86 -16.90
N GLU A 27 -20.29 17.46 -15.71
CA GLU A 27 -20.90 17.86 -14.45
C GLU A 27 -20.53 19.29 -14.05
N GLY A 28 -19.30 19.70 -14.33
CA GLY A 28 -18.72 20.97 -13.92
C GLY A 28 -18.00 20.88 -12.58
N ILE A 29 -16.80 21.47 -12.54
CA ILE A 29 -15.85 21.35 -11.43
C ILE A 29 -16.42 21.78 -10.08
N GLU A 30 -17.18 22.87 -10.02
CA GLU A 30 -17.75 23.34 -8.74
C GLU A 30 -18.79 22.39 -8.17
N LYS A 31 -19.59 21.72 -9.02
CA LYS A 31 -20.52 20.70 -8.55
C LYS A 31 -19.80 19.48 -8.03
N ILE A 32 -18.74 19.05 -8.73
CA ILE A 32 -17.91 17.91 -8.32
C ILE A 32 -17.23 18.18 -6.98
N ILE A 33 -16.65 19.37 -6.78
CA ILE A 33 -16.00 19.71 -5.51
C ILE A 33 -17.04 19.83 -4.39
N LYS A 34 -18.21 20.43 -4.66
CA LYS A 34 -19.30 20.47 -3.68
C LYS A 34 -19.76 19.06 -3.30
N ARG A 35 -19.88 18.15 -4.27
CA ARG A 35 -20.20 16.74 -4.04
C ARG A 35 -19.17 16.06 -3.16
N ALA A 36 -17.88 16.17 -3.51
CA ALA A 36 -16.79 15.59 -2.73
C ALA A 36 -16.69 16.19 -1.32
N SER A 37 -16.98 17.47 -1.13
CA SER A 37 -16.94 18.10 0.20
C SER A 37 -17.95 17.50 1.19
N ASN A 38 -19.01 16.84 0.69
CA ASN A 38 -19.99 16.13 1.52
C ASN A 38 -19.50 14.73 1.95
N TRP A 39 -18.36 14.26 1.42
CA TRP A 39 -17.80 12.95 1.79
C TRP A 39 -17.41 12.87 3.27
N LYS A 40 -16.99 13.98 3.88
CA LYS A 40 -16.73 14.02 5.32
C LYS A 40 -17.99 13.72 6.14
N ASP A 41 -19.13 14.27 5.73
CA ASP A 41 -20.41 14.07 6.41
C ASP A 41 -20.90 12.63 6.21
N ILE A 42 -20.78 12.09 4.99
CA ILE A 42 -21.10 10.69 4.68
C ILE A 42 -20.23 9.73 5.51
N ALA A 43 -18.94 10.04 5.65
CA ALA A 43 -18.01 9.25 6.45
C ALA A 43 -18.22 9.42 7.97
N GLY A 44 -19.15 10.29 8.39
CA GLY A 44 -19.43 10.59 9.78
C GLY A 44 -18.30 11.32 10.50
N LEU A 45 -17.48 12.08 9.77
CA LEU A 45 -16.44 12.94 10.34
C LEU A 45 -17.05 14.19 10.97
N LYS A 46 -16.50 14.57 12.11
CA LYS A 46 -16.82 15.82 12.80
C LYS A 46 -15.75 16.86 12.51
N SER A 47 -16.04 18.11 12.84
CA SER A 47 -15.07 19.21 12.70
C SER A 47 -13.79 18.98 13.51
N GLU A 48 -13.87 18.30 14.65
CA GLU A 48 -12.73 17.94 15.51
C GLU A 48 -11.78 16.90 14.89
N ASP A 49 -12.26 16.15 13.90
CA ASP A 49 -11.46 15.15 13.18
C ASP A 49 -10.61 15.79 12.06
N ILE A 50 -10.99 16.99 11.60
CA ILE A 50 -10.31 17.74 10.54
C ILE A 50 -9.34 18.72 11.18
N LYS A 51 -8.07 18.33 11.26
CA LYS A 51 -7.04 19.08 11.97
C LYS A 51 -6.04 19.67 10.98
N THR A 52 -5.52 20.84 11.32
CA THR A 52 -4.30 21.36 10.67
C THR A 52 -3.15 20.42 10.94
N ILE A 53 -2.37 20.13 9.90
CA ILE A 53 -1.29 19.14 9.95
C ILE A 53 0.04 19.85 10.01
N GLU A 54 0.81 19.53 11.05
CA GLU A 54 2.21 19.93 11.16
C GLU A 54 3.08 18.80 10.63
N TYR A 55 3.76 19.06 9.50
CA TYR A 55 4.68 18.11 8.92
C TYR A 55 6.06 18.20 9.57
N GLY A 56 6.67 17.05 9.84
CA GLY A 56 8.06 16.99 10.30
C GLY A 56 9.05 17.37 9.21
N THR A 57 10.33 17.50 9.61
CA THR A 57 11.46 17.82 8.72
C THR A 57 12.22 16.59 8.23
N GLU A 58 11.65 15.39 8.41
CA GLU A 58 12.27 14.12 8.03
C GLU A 58 12.43 14.03 6.51
N LYS A 59 13.54 13.41 6.08
CA LYS A 59 13.76 13.09 4.67
C LYS A 59 12.65 12.13 4.22
N PRO A 60 11.94 12.41 3.12
CA PRO A 60 10.90 11.50 2.64
C PRO A 60 11.51 10.19 2.15
N GLU A 61 10.81 9.09 2.37
CA GLU A 61 11.19 7.80 1.78
C GLU A 61 11.10 7.85 0.26
N GLU A 62 12.06 7.23 -0.41
CA GLU A 62 12.19 7.25 -1.86
C GLU A 62 10.94 6.74 -2.57
N ILE A 63 10.27 5.74 -1.99
CA ILE A 63 9.03 5.20 -2.53
C ILE A 63 7.92 6.26 -2.66
N PHE A 64 7.83 7.22 -1.73
CA PHE A 64 6.85 8.31 -1.80
C PHE A 64 7.19 9.30 -2.92
N VAL A 65 8.49 9.56 -3.12
CA VAL A 65 8.97 10.42 -4.21
C VAL A 65 8.64 9.79 -5.56
N LEU A 66 8.98 8.51 -5.74
CA LEU A 66 8.69 7.77 -6.97
C LEU A 66 7.18 7.68 -7.26
N ASP A 67 6.36 7.48 -6.23
CA ASP A 67 4.90 7.50 -6.39
C ASP A 67 4.36 8.86 -6.82
N ALA A 68 4.88 9.94 -6.22
CA ALA A 68 4.53 11.29 -6.60
C ALA A 68 4.94 11.61 -8.03
N GLU A 69 6.14 11.21 -8.44
CA GLU A 69 6.64 11.37 -9.81
C GLU A 69 5.77 10.67 -10.85
N ARG A 70 5.26 9.47 -10.52
CA ARG A 70 4.33 8.72 -11.37
C ARG A 70 2.92 9.31 -11.39
N THR A 71 2.53 10.08 -10.38
CA THR A 71 1.15 10.51 -10.17
C THR A 71 0.88 11.94 -10.65
N PHE A 72 1.77 12.89 -10.34
CA PHE A 72 1.59 14.30 -10.66
C PHE A 72 2.73 14.85 -11.52
N SER A 73 2.46 15.93 -12.23
CA SER A 73 3.40 16.54 -13.18
C SER A 73 4.22 17.64 -12.50
N THR A 74 3.59 18.49 -11.70
CA THR A 74 4.24 19.66 -11.09
C THR A 74 5.01 19.31 -9.82
N ALA A 75 6.11 20.02 -9.58
CA ALA A 75 6.91 19.87 -8.36
C ALA A 75 6.09 20.12 -7.09
N ASP A 76 5.19 21.12 -7.12
CA ASP A 76 4.35 21.47 -5.98
C ASP A 76 3.38 20.34 -5.60
N ASN A 77 2.66 19.77 -6.57
CA ASN A 77 1.73 18.67 -6.30
C ASN A 77 2.46 17.38 -5.91
N LYS A 78 3.65 17.13 -6.50
CA LYS A 78 4.52 16.03 -6.08
C LYS A 78 4.95 16.17 -4.63
N ALA A 79 5.49 17.32 -4.26
CA ALA A 79 5.92 17.62 -2.90
C ALA A 79 4.76 17.54 -1.90
N ARG A 80 3.57 17.99 -2.30
CA ARG A 80 2.35 17.89 -1.50
C ARG A 80 1.94 16.43 -1.26
N LEU A 81 1.94 15.60 -2.30
CA LEU A 81 1.63 14.18 -2.13
C LEU A 81 2.64 13.53 -1.19
N VAL A 82 3.94 13.75 -1.40
CA VAL A 82 5.01 13.22 -0.54
C VAL A 82 4.76 13.57 0.94
N LYS A 83 4.47 14.83 1.25
CA LYS A 83 4.17 15.27 2.63
C LYS A 83 2.98 14.52 3.23
N ILE A 84 1.89 14.41 2.48
CA ILE A 84 0.68 13.70 2.92
C ILE A 84 0.98 12.21 3.15
N LEU A 85 1.70 11.55 2.24
CA LEU A 85 2.07 10.14 2.38
C LEU A 85 2.98 9.89 3.59
N THR A 86 3.99 10.75 3.80
CA THR A 86 4.85 10.70 4.98
C THR A 86 4.03 10.80 6.27
N TYR A 87 3.07 11.74 6.33
CA TYR A 87 2.19 11.86 7.49
C TYR A 87 1.32 10.61 7.68
N LEU A 88 0.64 10.16 6.62
CA LEU A 88 -0.26 9.00 6.68
C LEU A 88 0.47 7.70 7.06
N LYS A 89 1.69 7.48 6.56
CA LYS A 89 2.52 6.33 6.94
C LYS A 89 2.73 6.27 8.45
N LYS A 90 3.04 7.40 9.09
CA LYS A 90 3.19 7.46 10.56
C LYS A 90 1.89 7.09 11.28
N GLN A 91 0.76 7.53 10.76
CA GLN A 91 -0.55 7.25 11.37
C GLN A 91 -0.98 5.79 11.15
N PHE A 92 -0.61 5.19 10.02
CA PHE A 92 -0.97 3.81 9.66
C PHE A 92 0.04 2.79 10.23
N GLY A 93 1.25 3.26 10.57
CA GLY A 93 2.39 2.47 11.01
C GLY A 93 3.23 1.89 9.87
N ASP A 94 2.76 2.00 8.62
CA ASP A 94 3.35 1.33 7.47
C ASP A 94 2.88 1.98 6.15
N TYR A 95 3.42 1.52 5.03
CA TYR A 95 3.00 1.95 3.71
C TYR A 95 2.74 0.78 2.74
N GLN A 96 1.64 0.90 2.01
CA GLN A 96 1.28 0.03 0.89
C GLN A 96 0.85 0.89 -0.30
N GLN A 97 1.33 0.54 -1.50
CA GLN A 97 1.18 1.41 -2.69
C GLN A 97 -0.29 1.73 -3.03
N GLY A 98 -1.23 0.85 -2.64
CA GLY A 98 -2.66 1.05 -2.87
C GLY A 98 -3.20 2.39 -2.35
N PHE A 99 -2.75 2.88 -1.18
CA PHE A 99 -3.35 4.09 -0.60
C PHE A 99 -2.85 5.38 -1.24
N SER A 100 -1.65 5.40 -1.83
CA SER A 100 -1.11 6.57 -2.51
C SER A 100 -2.01 7.06 -3.64
N PHE A 101 -2.60 6.12 -4.39
CA PHE A 101 -3.55 6.41 -5.45
C PHE A 101 -4.89 6.94 -4.93
N VAL A 102 -5.39 6.37 -3.82
CA VAL A 102 -6.62 6.85 -3.17
C VAL A 102 -6.40 8.28 -2.66
N THR A 103 -5.29 8.54 -1.97
CA THR A 103 -4.90 9.88 -1.51
C THR A 103 -4.82 10.86 -2.68
N SER A 104 -4.16 10.47 -3.78
CA SER A 104 -4.01 11.31 -4.97
C SER A 104 -5.35 11.65 -5.64
N PHE A 105 -6.28 10.70 -5.67
CA PHE A 105 -7.64 10.95 -6.14
C PHE A 105 -8.38 11.96 -5.27
N MET A 106 -8.30 11.80 -3.95
CA MET A 106 -8.88 12.75 -3.00
C MET A 106 -8.29 14.17 -3.16
N MET A 107 -6.99 14.30 -3.46
CA MET A 107 -6.33 15.60 -3.69
C MET A 107 -6.92 16.38 -4.87
N LEU A 108 -7.54 15.70 -5.85
CA LEU A 108 -8.18 16.38 -6.98
C LEU A 108 -9.27 17.33 -6.50
N THR A 109 -10.12 16.88 -5.58
CA THR A 109 -11.32 17.62 -5.14
C THR A 109 -11.22 18.22 -3.75
N LEU A 110 -10.53 17.56 -2.81
CA LEU A 110 -10.54 17.94 -1.41
C LEU A 110 -9.39 18.87 -1.01
N PRO A 111 -9.60 19.72 0.02
CA PRO A 111 -8.52 20.32 0.80
C PRO A 111 -7.62 19.26 1.45
N GLU A 112 -6.46 19.69 1.94
CA GLU A 112 -5.45 18.77 2.49
C GLU A 112 -5.95 18.05 3.74
N GLU A 113 -6.50 18.85 4.66
CA GLU A 113 -6.93 18.42 5.98
C GLU A 113 -8.12 17.47 5.87
N GLU A 114 -9.05 17.76 4.95
CA GLU A 114 -10.18 16.87 4.67
C GLU A 114 -9.75 15.57 4.00
N ASN A 115 -8.79 15.62 3.08
CA ASN A 115 -8.21 14.42 2.47
C ASN A 115 -7.59 13.52 3.54
N ILE A 116 -6.72 14.07 4.39
CA ILE A 116 -6.08 13.32 5.47
C ILE A 116 -7.12 12.74 6.43
N ALA A 117 -8.09 13.55 6.88
CA ALA A 117 -9.13 13.07 7.79
C ALA A 117 -9.96 11.92 7.19
N ILE A 118 -10.30 11.99 5.90
CA ILE A 118 -10.99 10.91 5.20
C ILE A 118 -10.10 9.68 5.06
N MET A 119 -8.82 9.83 4.72
CA MET A 119 -7.88 8.70 4.64
C MET A 119 -7.71 7.99 6.00
N LEU A 120 -7.59 8.74 7.10
CA LEU A 120 -7.59 8.20 8.46
C LEU A 120 -8.89 7.45 8.77
N LYS A 121 -10.04 8.02 8.36
CA LYS A 121 -11.34 7.36 8.53
C LYS A 121 -11.44 6.06 7.74
N ILE A 122 -10.98 6.04 6.50
CA ILE A 122 -10.96 4.83 5.67
C ILE A 122 -10.06 3.76 6.32
N ASN A 123 -8.90 4.14 6.85
CA ASN A 123 -8.04 3.20 7.59
C ASN A 123 -8.74 2.60 8.82
N SER A 124 -9.62 3.36 9.50
CA SER A 124 -10.44 2.82 10.59
C SER A 124 -11.55 1.87 10.11
N MET A 125 -12.03 2.03 8.87
CA MET A 125 -13.03 1.15 8.24
C MET A 125 -12.40 -0.13 7.68
N LEU A 126 -11.12 -0.07 7.31
CA LEU A 126 -10.34 -1.14 6.70
C LEU A 126 -9.01 -1.34 7.46
N PRO A 127 -9.06 -1.66 8.77
CA PRO A 127 -7.86 -1.75 9.58
C PRO A 127 -6.89 -2.78 8.99
N GLY A 128 -5.61 -2.42 8.92
CA GLY A 128 -4.54 -3.34 8.51
C GLY A 128 -4.42 -3.61 7.01
N TYR A 129 -5.28 -3.00 6.17
CA TYR A 129 -5.20 -3.15 4.71
C TYR A 129 -3.89 -2.62 4.14
N TRP A 130 -3.38 -1.49 4.67
CA TRP A 130 -2.18 -0.84 4.16
C TRP A 130 -0.93 -1.09 5.02
N LYS A 131 -0.92 -2.22 5.74
CA LYS A 131 0.28 -2.75 6.39
C LYS A 131 1.07 -3.64 5.44
N HIS A 132 2.36 -3.82 5.68
CA HIS A 132 3.29 -4.59 4.84
C HIS A 132 2.77 -5.99 4.53
N GLU A 133 2.33 -6.73 5.57
CA GLU A 133 1.81 -8.09 5.41
C GLU A 133 0.35 -8.12 4.92
N ALA A 134 -0.37 -6.99 4.99
CA ALA A 134 -1.77 -6.82 4.57
C ALA A 134 -2.71 -7.98 4.98
N ILE A 135 -2.53 -8.53 6.20
CA ILE A 135 -3.26 -9.72 6.67
C ILE A 135 -4.77 -9.50 6.62
N ASP A 136 -5.24 -8.35 7.12
CA ASP A 136 -6.66 -8.02 7.16
C ASP A 136 -7.28 -7.88 5.77
N TYR A 137 -6.49 -7.43 4.78
CA TYR A 137 -6.88 -7.48 3.38
C TYR A 137 -7.02 -8.93 2.91
N GLY A 138 -6.05 -9.80 3.22
CA GLY A 138 -6.10 -11.23 2.90
C GLY A 138 -7.34 -11.91 3.51
N ILE A 139 -7.64 -11.63 4.78
CA ILE A 139 -8.85 -12.11 5.46
C ILE A 139 -10.08 -11.65 4.70
N SER A 140 -10.13 -10.39 4.28
CA SER A 140 -11.28 -9.82 3.61
C SER A 140 -11.48 -10.36 2.19
N ALA A 141 -10.39 -10.59 1.44
CA ALA A 141 -10.44 -11.23 0.13
C ALA A 141 -10.96 -12.67 0.22
N LEU A 142 -10.50 -13.44 1.22
CA LEU A 142 -10.99 -14.80 1.45
C LEU A 142 -12.41 -14.85 2.01
N THR A 143 -12.79 -13.88 2.85
CA THR A 143 -14.16 -13.68 3.34
C THR A 143 -15.10 -13.41 2.17
N PHE A 144 -14.71 -12.50 1.28
CA PHE A 144 -15.44 -12.26 0.03
C PHE A 144 -15.60 -13.53 -0.78
N ASN A 145 -14.54 -14.33 -0.97
CA ASN A 145 -14.63 -15.58 -1.70
C ASN A 145 -15.54 -16.62 -1.03
N ASN A 146 -15.56 -16.69 0.31
CA ASN A 146 -16.49 -17.56 1.04
C ASN A 146 -17.96 -17.15 0.79
N ILE A 147 -18.25 -15.85 0.75
CA ILE A 147 -19.58 -15.34 0.40
C ILE A 147 -19.89 -15.64 -1.07
N LEU A 148 -18.92 -15.42 -1.96
CA LEU A 148 -19.03 -15.72 -3.39
C LEU A 148 -19.37 -17.19 -3.63
N GLN A 149 -18.74 -18.12 -2.91
CA GLN A 149 -19.06 -19.55 -2.98
C GLN A 149 -20.50 -19.88 -2.62
N LYS A 150 -21.07 -19.15 -1.65
CA LYS A 150 -22.46 -19.35 -1.19
C LYS A 150 -23.49 -18.74 -2.15
N ILE A 151 -23.13 -17.67 -2.86
CA ILE A 151 -24.05 -16.93 -3.75
C ILE A 151 -23.90 -17.38 -5.21
N PHE A 152 -22.67 -17.57 -5.68
CA PHE A 152 -22.30 -17.94 -7.06
C PHE A 152 -21.28 -19.10 -7.05
N PRO A 153 -21.68 -20.30 -6.61
CA PRO A 153 -20.77 -21.45 -6.51
C PRO A 153 -20.07 -21.78 -7.83
N GLU A 154 -20.77 -21.65 -8.96
CA GLU A 154 -20.23 -21.88 -10.30
C GLU A 154 -19.07 -20.93 -10.66
N ILE A 155 -19.15 -19.66 -10.28
CA ILE A 155 -18.06 -18.70 -10.51
C ILE A 155 -16.86 -19.10 -9.65
N SER A 156 -17.09 -19.36 -8.37
CA SER A 156 -15.97 -19.70 -7.47
C SER A 156 -15.27 -20.99 -7.88
N VAL A 157 -16.02 -22.04 -8.24
CA VAL A 157 -15.45 -23.30 -8.76
C VAL A 157 -14.65 -23.05 -10.04
N HIS A 158 -15.16 -22.21 -10.94
CA HIS A 158 -14.47 -21.89 -12.19
C HIS A 158 -13.17 -21.12 -11.96
N LEU A 159 -13.18 -20.11 -11.08
CA LEU A 159 -11.96 -19.37 -10.71
C LEU A 159 -10.93 -20.28 -10.04
N GLN A 160 -11.37 -21.16 -9.14
CA GLN A 160 -10.50 -22.13 -8.47
C GLN A 160 -9.89 -23.13 -9.46
N LYS A 161 -10.67 -23.67 -10.40
CA LYS A 161 -10.18 -24.55 -11.48
C LYS A 161 -9.09 -23.87 -12.30
N ASN A 162 -9.22 -22.56 -12.53
CA ASN A 162 -8.28 -21.74 -13.27
C ASN A 162 -7.14 -21.16 -12.40
N LEU A 163 -7.00 -21.60 -11.14
CA LEU A 163 -5.96 -21.17 -10.19
C LEU A 163 -5.96 -19.66 -9.91
N ILE A 164 -7.10 -18.99 -10.07
CA ILE A 164 -7.28 -17.57 -9.78
C ILE A 164 -7.61 -17.42 -8.30
N GLN A 165 -6.67 -16.88 -7.54
CA GLN A 165 -6.82 -16.67 -6.10
C GLN A 165 -7.58 -15.37 -5.80
N PRO A 166 -8.47 -15.33 -4.80
CA PRO A 166 -9.17 -14.13 -4.37
C PRO A 166 -8.23 -12.94 -4.11
N GLU A 167 -7.09 -13.20 -3.46
CA GLU A 167 -6.13 -12.16 -3.10
C GLU A 167 -5.44 -11.52 -4.32
N THR A 168 -5.51 -12.09 -5.52
CA THR A 168 -4.90 -11.46 -6.71
C THR A 168 -5.82 -10.42 -7.31
N PHE A 169 -7.08 -10.77 -7.57
CA PHE A 169 -8.03 -9.84 -8.20
C PHE A 169 -8.66 -8.85 -7.22
N CYS A 170 -8.83 -9.21 -5.94
CA CYS A 170 -9.35 -8.29 -4.93
C CYS A 170 -8.37 -7.15 -4.59
N SER A 171 -7.08 -7.25 -4.96
CA SER A 171 -6.06 -6.27 -4.56
C SER A 171 -6.42 -4.87 -5.09
N LYS A 172 -6.73 -4.75 -6.37
CA LYS A 172 -7.15 -3.49 -7.00
C LYS A 172 -8.55 -3.04 -6.56
N TRP A 173 -9.40 -3.96 -6.14
CA TRP A 173 -10.76 -3.68 -5.67
C TRP A 173 -10.73 -3.08 -4.26
N PHE A 174 -10.00 -3.72 -3.35
CA PHE A 174 -10.08 -3.47 -1.92
C PHE A 174 -8.95 -2.57 -1.42
N LEU A 175 -7.68 -2.83 -1.80
CA LEU A 175 -6.56 -1.96 -1.42
C LEU A 175 -6.56 -0.64 -2.18
N GLY A 176 -6.92 -0.70 -3.47
CA GLY A 176 -6.99 0.45 -4.37
C GLY A 176 -8.36 1.12 -4.44
N LEU A 177 -9.35 0.64 -3.67
CA LEU A 177 -10.73 1.16 -3.66
C LEU A 177 -11.32 1.43 -5.04
N PHE A 178 -11.03 0.56 -6.01
CA PHE A 178 -11.46 0.67 -7.40
C PHE A 178 -11.04 1.96 -8.14
N VAL A 179 -10.15 2.79 -7.57
CA VAL A 179 -9.74 4.09 -8.14
C VAL A 179 -9.16 3.95 -9.55
N HIS A 180 -8.45 2.86 -9.82
CA HIS A 180 -7.89 2.58 -11.14
C HIS A 180 -8.83 1.89 -12.12
N LEU A 181 -9.98 1.40 -11.65
CA LEU A 181 -10.83 0.52 -12.43
C LEU A 181 -12.13 1.20 -12.86
N LEU A 182 -12.63 2.16 -12.06
CA LEU A 182 -13.90 2.83 -12.34
C LEU A 182 -13.68 4.17 -13.03
N PRO A 183 -14.43 4.46 -14.11
CA PRO A 183 -14.56 5.82 -14.60
C PRO A 183 -15.07 6.74 -13.49
N PHE A 184 -14.66 8.00 -13.47
CA PHE A 184 -14.92 8.93 -12.36
C PHE A 184 -16.42 9.03 -12.02
N ARG A 185 -17.30 9.02 -13.02
CA ARG A 185 -18.75 9.01 -12.81
C ARG A 185 -19.21 7.93 -11.83
N TYR A 186 -18.68 6.72 -11.97
CA TYR A 186 -19.00 5.57 -11.14
C TYR A 186 -18.13 5.51 -9.88
N LEU A 187 -16.87 5.95 -9.97
CA LEU A 187 -15.98 6.05 -8.82
C LEU A 187 -16.53 6.99 -7.73
N PHE A 188 -17.07 8.15 -8.11
CA PHE A 188 -17.67 9.08 -7.14
C PHE A 188 -18.89 8.46 -6.43
N GLN A 189 -19.75 7.75 -7.16
CA GLN A 189 -20.90 7.03 -6.58
C GLN A 189 -20.43 5.88 -5.67
N PHE A 190 -19.40 5.15 -6.10
CA PHE A 190 -18.79 4.10 -5.32
C PHE A 190 -18.21 4.65 -4.01
N MET A 191 -17.46 5.75 -4.05
CA MET A 191 -16.86 6.35 -2.86
C MET A 191 -17.91 6.81 -1.85
N GLU A 192 -19.01 7.40 -2.28
CA GLU A 192 -20.11 7.80 -1.38
C GLU A 192 -20.71 6.60 -0.65
N LYS A 193 -21.00 5.52 -1.38
CA LYS A 193 -21.58 4.31 -0.80
C LYS A 193 -20.57 3.55 0.06
N PHE A 194 -19.29 3.54 -0.34
CA PHE A 194 -18.20 2.97 0.45
C PHE A 194 -17.98 3.74 1.76
N LEU A 195 -17.94 5.07 1.73
CA LEU A 195 -17.77 5.88 2.94
C LEU A 195 -18.93 5.72 3.93
N ALA A 196 -20.13 5.38 3.43
CA ALA A 196 -21.27 5.05 4.28
C ALA A 196 -21.24 3.59 4.80
N GLY A 197 -20.77 2.64 3.98
CA GLY A 197 -20.92 1.20 4.22
C GLY A 197 -19.65 0.42 4.57
N GLY A 198 -18.48 1.03 4.48
CA GLY A 198 -17.17 0.43 4.72
C GLY A 198 -16.95 -0.87 3.92
N VAL A 199 -16.31 -1.86 4.58
CA VAL A 199 -15.99 -3.16 3.99
C VAL A 199 -17.22 -3.92 3.48
N VAL A 200 -18.38 -3.75 4.11
CA VAL A 200 -19.62 -4.41 3.67
C VAL A 200 -20.00 -3.97 2.26
N TYR A 201 -19.85 -2.68 1.97
CA TYR A 201 -20.11 -2.18 0.62
C TYR A 201 -19.08 -2.66 -0.41
N LEU A 202 -17.81 -2.87 -0.02
CA LEU A 202 -16.81 -3.50 -0.90
C LEU A 202 -17.26 -4.91 -1.35
N TYR A 203 -17.77 -5.70 -0.41
CA TYR A 203 -18.30 -7.03 -0.73
C TYR A 203 -19.55 -6.96 -1.61
N LYS A 204 -20.49 -6.07 -1.31
CA LYS A 204 -21.69 -5.86 -2.13
C LYS A 204 -21.31 -5.47 -3.56
N PHE A 205 -20.36 -4.54 -3.73
CA PHE A 205 -19.90 -4.09 -5.03
C PHE A 205 -19.18 -5.21 -5.80
N GLY A 206 -18.30 -5.96 -5.12
CA GLY A 206 -17.65 -7.14 -5.70
C GLY A 206 -18.65 -8.21 -6.16
N LEU A 207 -19.74 -8.44 -5.40
CA LEU A 207 -20.81 -9.37 -5.79
C LEU A 207 -21.59 -8.86 -7.01
N GLY A 208 -21.90 -7.56 -7.05
CA GLY A 208 -22.51 -6.93 -8.23
C GLY A 208 -21.64 -7.07 -9.48
N LEU A 209 -20.32 -6.91 -9.34
CA LEU A 209 -19.35 -7.15 -10.41
C LEU A 209 -19.40 -8.60 -10.88
N MET A 210 -19.32 -9.56 -9.95
CA MET A 210 -19.39 -10.98 -10.30
C MET A 210 -20.71 -11.36 -10.97
N GLU A 211 -21.84 -10.80 -10.55
CA GLU A 211 -23.15 -11.03 -11.18
C GLU A 211 -23.18 -10.57 -12.64
N VAL A 212 -22.74 -9.34 -12.91
CA VAL A 212 -22.78 -8.73 -14.25
C VAL A 212 -21.79 -9.38 -15.21
N LEU A 213 -20.65 -9.85 -14.69
CA LEU A 213 -19.61 -10.49 -15.50
C LEU A 213 -19.74 -12.02 -15.59
N LYS A 214 -20.63 -12.62 -14.80
CA LYS A 214 -20.80 -14.07 -14.66
C LYS A 214 -20.75 -14.84 -15.98
N SER A 215 -21.60 -14.47 -16.94
CA SER A 215 -21.69 -15.18 -18.22
C SER A 215 -20.39 -15.12 -19.02
N ARG A 216 -19.69 -13.97 -18.98
CA ARG A 216 -18.40 -13.77 -19.66
C ARG A 216 -17.27 -14.52 -18.97
N ILE A 217 -17.23 -14.51 -17.64
CA ILE A 217 -16.24 -15.26 -16.84
C ILE A 217 -16.36 -16.77 -17.10
N LEU A 218 -17.57 -17.31 -17.10
CA LEU A 218 -17.82 -18.74 -17.32
C LEU A 218 -17.65 -19.18 -18.77
N ALA A 219 -17.64 -18.24 -19.73
CA ALA A 219 -17.51 -18.55 -21.15
C ALA A 219 -16.07 -18.85 -21.60
N THR A 220 -15.07 -18.68 -20.73
CA THR A 220 -13.66 -18.84 -21.07
C THR A 220 -12.85 -19.48 -19.94
N ASP A 221 -11.90 -20.35 -20.28
CA ASP A 221 -10.84 -20.84 -19.38
C ASP A 221 -9.53 -20.04 -19.57
N ASN A 222 -9.52 -19.01 -20.42
CA ASN A 222 -8.34 -18.16 -20.61
C ASN A 222 -8.18 -17.20 -19.43
N VAL A 223 -7.24 -17.53 -18.55
CA VAL A 223 -6.91 -16.78 -17.33
C VAL A 223 -6.64 -15.29 -17.60
N ASN A 224 -6.01 -14.93 -18.72
CA ASN A 224 -5.74 -13.53 -19.06
C ASN A 224 -7.03 -12.76 -19.35
N VAL A 225 -8.00 -13.38 -20.04
CA VAL A 225 -9.31 -12.78 -20.32
C VAL A 225 -10.12 -12.65 -19.03
N ILE A 226 -10.06 -13.65 -18.15
CA ILE A 226 -10.71 -13.57 -16.83
C ILE A 226 -10.12 -12.44 -16.00
N TYR A 227 -8.80 -12.29 -15.95
CA TYR A 227 -8.17 -11.15 -15.27
C TYR A 227 -8.53 -9.81 -15.91
N ALA A 228 -8.61 -9.73 -17.24
CA ALA A 228 -9.05 -8.51 -17.92
C ALA A 228 -10.48 -8.12 -17.51
N LEU A 229 -11.41 -9.08 -17.45
CA LEU A 229 -12.76 -8.88 -16.93
C LEU A 229 -12.75 -8.41 -15.47
N LEU A 230 -12.00 -9.08 -14.60
CA LEU A 230 -11.93 -8.74 -13.16
C LEU A 230 -11.24 -7.39 -12.90
N ARG A 231 -10.32 -6.95 -13.77
CA ARG A 231 -9.71 -5.61 -13.73
C ARG A 231 -10.56 -4.54 -14.42
N LEU A 232 -11.70 -4.92 -14.98
CA LEU A 232 -12.58 -4.04 -15.74
C LEU A 232 -11.90 -3.39 -16.97
N ASP A 233 -11.01 -4.13 -17.62
CA ASP A 233 -10.22 -3.64 -18.75
C ASP A 233 -11.08 -3.46 -20.02
N SER A 234 -10.80 -2.42 -20.79
CA SER A 234 -11.30 -2.30 -22.17
C SER A 234 -10.56 -3.28 -23.08
N PRO A 235 -11.21 -3.97 -24.04
CA PRO A 235 -12.61 -3.80 -24.48
C PRO A 235 -13.62 -4.73 -23.80
N GLU A 236 -13.22 -5.50 -22.80
CA GLU A 236 -14.07 -6.53 -22.17
C GLU A 236 -15.26 -5.95 -21.41
N ILE A 237 -15.12 -4.69 -20.97
CA ILE A 237 -16.15 -3.93 -20.25
C ILE A 237 -16.74 -2.83 -21.14
N LYS A 238 -18.07 -2.74 -21.10
CA LYS A 238 -18.84 -1.64 -21.71
C LYS A 238 -19.26 -0.64 -20.65
N ASP A 239 -19.52 0.60 -21.05
CA ASP A 239 -19.95 1.63 -20.09
C ASP A 239 -21.22 1.25 -19.31
N GLU A 240 -22.17 0.59 -19.99
CA GLU A 240 -23.40 0.07 -19.39
C GLU A 240 -23.16 -0.96 -18.27
N ASP A 241 -22.02 -1.66 -18.28
CA ASP A 241 -21.70 -2.64 -17.24
C ASP A 241 -21.46 -1.94 -15.90
N PHE A 242 -20.81 -0.76 -15.88
CA PHE A 242 -20.54 -0.05 -14.61
C PHE A 242 -21.83 0.33 -13.89
N GLN A 243 -22.83 0.83 -14.62
CA GLN A 243 -24.14 1.13 -14.03
C GLN A 243 -24.83 -0.15 -13.53
N LYS A 244 -24.81 -1.23 -14.32
CA LYS A 244 -25.38 -2.52 -13.90
C LYS A 244 -24.72 -3.06 -12.64
N ILE A 245 -23.40 -2.88 -12.49
CA ILE A 245 -22.64 -3.29 -11.29
C ILE A 245 -23.09 -2.48 -10.08
N THR A 246 -23.17 -1.15 -10.20
CA THR A 246 -23.65 -0.27 -9.13
C THR A 246 -25.08 -0.64 -8.71
N ASP A 247 -25.98 -0.90 -9.67
CA ASP A 247 -27.37 -1.26 -9.40
C ASP A 247 -27.49 -2.67 -8.78
N ALA A 248 -26.67 -3.62 -9.22
CA ALA A 248 -26.63 -4.97 -8.66
C ALA A 248 -26.12 -4.98 -7.21
N ALA A 249 -25.09 -4.18 -6.92
CA ALA A 249 -24.50 -4.07 -5.58
C ALA A 249 -25.57 -3.74 -4.52
N GLU A 250 -26.53 -2.86 -4.82
CA GLU A 250 -27.58 -2.45 -3.89
C GLU A 250 -28.48 -3.61 -3.43
N LYS A 251 -28.67 -4.62 -4.29
CA LYS A 251 -29.60 -5.73 -4.05
C LYS A 251 -29.07 -6.73 -3.01
N TYR A 252 -27.76 -6.75 -2.78
CA TYR A 252 -27.15 -7.70 -1.86
C TYR A 252 -27.36 -7.28 -0.40
N ASP A 253 -28.07 -8.10 0.34
CA ASP A 253 -28.12 -8.03 1.79
C ASP A 253 -27.14 -9.04 2.39
N LEU A 254 -26.13 -8.50 3.08
CA LEU A 254 -25.10 -9.29 3.75
C LEU A 254 -25.35 -9.47 5.24
N SER A 255 -26.45 -8.93 5.79
CA SER A 255 -26.80 -9.08 7.22
C SER A 255 -26.99 -10.54 7.65
N LYS A 256 -27.33 -11.42 6.71
CA LYS A 256 -27.45 -12.87 6.93
C LYS A 256 -26.12 -13.60 7.08
N PHE A 257 -24.99 -12.96 6.78
CA PHE A 257 -23.66 -13.53 6.94
C PHE A 257 -23.00 -12.97 8.18
N ASP A 258 -22.50 -13.85 9.05
CA ASP A 258 -21.61 -13.45 10.13
C ASP A 258 -20.20 -13.24 9.55
N LEU A 259 -19.93 -12.02 9.08
CA LEU A 259 -18.68 -11.66 8.43
C LEU A 259 -17.47 -11.81 9.36
N GLU A 260 -17.65 -11.56 10.66
CA GLU A 260 -16.58 -11.69 11.66
C GLU A 260 -16.24 -13.16 11.90
N ALA A 261 -17.25 -14.02 12.06
CA ALA A 261 -17.03 -15.46 12.21
C ALA A 261 -16.40 -16.07 10.95
N ILE A 262 -16.86 -15.66 9.75
CA ILE A 262 -16.25 -16.09 8.50
C ILE A 262 -14.79 -15.62 8.43
N GLY A 263 -14.50 -14.37 8.78
CA GLY A 263 -13.15 -13.80 8.82
C GLY A 263 -12.21 -14.60 9.72
N LYS A 264 -12.63 -14.91 10.94
CA LYS A 264 -11.87 -15.76 11.88
C LYS A 264 -11.65 -17.16 11.31
N GLN A 265 -12.67 -17.76 10.72
CA GLN A 265 -12.56 -19.09 10.12
C GLN A 265 -11.56 -19.12 8.96
N VAL A 266 -11.62 -18.16 8.03
CA VAL A 266 -10.70 -18.14 6.89
C VAL A 266 -9.27 -17.82 7.32
N TYR A 267 -9.07 -16.98 8.35
CA TYR A 267 -7.76 -16.74 8.93
C TYR A 267 -7.12 -18.04 9.45
N GLU A 268 -7.85 -18.77 10.30
CA GLU A 268 -7.35 -20.01 10.90
C GLU A 268 -7.08 -21.10 9.85
N LEU A 269 -7.96 -21.24 8.86
CA LEU A 269 -7.83 -22.30 7.84
C LEU A 269 -6.77 -21.99 6.78
N HIS A 270 -6.64 -20.73 6.37
CA HIS A 270 -5.89 -20.40 5.17
C HIS A 270 -4.67 -19.52 5.42
N LEU A 271 -4.69 -18.60 6.38
CA LEU A 271 -3.65 -17.59 6.53
C LEU A 271 -2.67 -17.89 7.64
N LYS A 272 -3.14 -18.36 8.81
CA LYS A 272 -2.31 -18.57 10.00
C LYS A 272 -1.05 -19.38 9.72
N SER A 273 -1.21 -20.57 9.10
CA SER A 273 -0.06 -21.42 8.78
C SER A 273 0.87 -20.84 7.70
N ARG A 274 0.36 -20.00 6.79
CA ARG A 274 1.18 -19.30 5.79
C ARG A 274 2.02 -18.21 6.46
N ILE A 275 1.41 -17.46 7.38
CA ILE A 275 2.04 -16.37 8.13
C ILE A 275 3.11 -16.93 9.06
N GLU A 276 2.79 -17.96 9.85
CA GLU A 276 3.76 -18.62 10.74
C GLU A 276 4.98 -19.14 9.98
N LYS A 277 4.77 -19.73 8.80
CA LYS A 277 5.87 -20.16 7.92
C LYS A 277 6.67 -18.97 7.38
N ALA A 278 6.00 -17.90 6.96
CA ALA A 278 6.68 -16.70 6.47
C ALA A 278 7.55 -16.08 7.59
N HIS A 279 7.03 -15.94 8.81
CA HIS A 279 7.78 -15.47 9.96
C HIS A 279 8.97 -16.38 10.29
N GLN A 280 8.80 -17.70 10.20
CA GLN A 280 9.92 -18.64 10.36
C GLN A 280 10.98 -18.52 9.27
N VAL A 281 10.60 -18.22 8.03
CA VAL A 281 11.53 -17.98 6.93
C VAL A 281 12.26 -16.66 7.16
N HIS A 282 11.54 -15.57 7.43
CA HIS A 282 12.13 -14.27 7.73
C HIS A 282 13.08 -14.31 8.93
N ALA A 283 12.72 -15.01 10.01
CA ALA A 283 13.59 -15.21 11.17
C ALA A 283 14.86 -16.02 10.87
N LYS A 284 14.92 -16.72 9.72
CA LYS A 284 16.10 -17.45 9.24
C LYS A 284 16.89 -16.68 8.19
N VAL A 285 16.36 -15.57 7.67
CA VAL A 285 17.13 -14.67 6.81
C VAL A 285 18.11 -13.94 7.73
N GLU A 286 19.39 -14.30 7.64
CA GLU A 286 20.44 -13.53 8.28
C GLU A 286 20.56 -12.19 7.53
N GLU A 287 20.31 -11.08 8.22
CA GLU A 287 20.58 -9.75 7.67
C GLU A 287 22.06 -9.66 7.30
N ILE A 288 22.31 -9.31 6.04
CA ILE A 288 23.65 -9.01 5.55
C ILE A 288 23.85 -7.52 5.79
N PRO A 289 24.87 -7.11 6.57
CA PRO A 289 25.20 -5.71 6.74
C PRO A 289 25.45 -5.04 5.39
N ASP A 290 25.12 -3.74 5.30
CA ASP A 290 25.58 -2.91 4.19
C ASP A 290 27.12 -2.91 4.12
N CYS A 291 27.66 -2.42 3.01
CA CYS A 291 29.09 -2.22 2.82
C CYS A 291 29.70 -1.60 4.08
N GLN A 292 30.65 -2.30 4.71
CA GLN A 292 31.21 -1.92 6.01
C GLN A 292 32.23 -0.77 5.92
N TRP A 293 32.37 -0.16 4.75
CA TRP A 293 33.18 1.03 4.52
C TRP A 293 32.30 2.27 4.32
N CYS A 294 31.32 2.23 3.41
CA CYS A 294 30.42 3.37 3.18
C CYS A 294 29.15 3.35 4.04
N TYR A 295 28.73 2.18 4.53
CA TYR A 295 27.49 1.95 5.27
C TYR A 295 26.22 2.43 4.53
N ASP A 296 26.28 2.48 3.19
CA ASP A 296 25.21 3.04 2.35
C ASP A 296 24.84 2.10 1.18
N ASP A 297 25.82 1.40 0.62
CA ASP A 297 25.62 0.46 -0.50
C ASP A 297 25.51 -0.99 -0.04
N PHE A 298 24.73 -1.80 -0.76
CA PHE A 298 24.75 -3.25 -0.59
C PHE A 298 26.14 -3.82 -0.92
N PRO A 299 26.66 -4.76 -0.11
CA PRO A 299 27.93 -5.37 -0.41
C PRO A 299 27.80 -6.29 -1.63
N GLU A 300 28.78 -6.19 -2.52
CA GLU A 300 28.89 -7.05 -3.70
C GLU A 300 30.00 -8.09 -3.51
N LEU A 301 30.91 -7.83 -2.57
CA LEU A 301 32.11 -8.60 -2.34
C LEU A 301 32.38 -8.74 -0.85
N TYR A 302 33.03 -9.84 -0.48
CA TYR A 302 33.69 -10.01 0.80
C TYR A 302 35.20 -9.98 0.61
N CYS A 303 35.89 -9.06 1.28
CA CYS A 303 37.35 -9.04 1.29
C CYS A 303 37.89 -10.02 2.34
N ILE A 304 38.66 -11.02 1.90
CA ILE A 304 39.17 -12.09 2.77
C ILE A 304 40.12 -11.55 3.84
N GLN A 305 40.97 -10.60 3.47
CA GLN A 305 41.99 -10.04 4.34
C GLN A 305 41.40 -9.03 5.32
N CYS A 306 40.56 -8.11 4.83
CA CYS A 306 39.88 -7.13 5.67
C CYS A 306 38.77 -7.76 6.53
N LYS A 307 38.29 -8.94 6.14
CA LYS A 307 37.17 -9.66 6.77
C LYS A 307 35.92 -8.80 6.85
N GLN A 308 35.65 -8.10 5.76
CA GLN A 308 34.58 -7.12 5.67
C GLN A 308 33.81 -7.30 4.36
N LEU A 309 32.51 -6.99 4.43
CA LEU A 309 31.61 -6.89 3.30
C LEU A 309 31.74 -5.49 2.69
N VAL A 310 31.92 -5.41 1.38
CA VAL A 310 32.21 -4.16 0.66
C VAL A 310 31.48 -4.11 -0.67
N CYS A 311 31.04 -2.93 -1.10
CA CYS A 311 30.50 -2.71 -2.44
C CYS A 311 31.63 -2.55 -3.47
N GLN A 312 31.34 -2.75 -4.75
CA GLN A 312 32.35 -2.63 -5.80
C GLN A 312 32.89 -1.20 -5.89
N ALA A 313 32.02 -0.19 -5.72
CA ALA A 313 32.41 1.23 -5.76
C ALA A 313 33.45 1.57 -4.69
N CYS A 314 33.31 1.02 -3.48
CA CYS A 314 34.28 1.19 -2.40
C CYS A 314 35.67 0.62 -2.72
N ILE A 315 35.73 -0.50 -3.45
CA ILE A 315 37.01 -1.08 -3.90
C ILE A 315 37.62 -0.23 -5.01
N ASP A 316 36.81 0.21 -5.97
CA ASP A 316 37.32 0.89 -7.16
C ASP A 316 37.79 2.32 -6.85
N ASP A 317 37.09 3.05 -5.97
CA ASP A 317 37.29 4.48 -5.75
C ASP A 317 37.93 4.82 -4.39
N TYR A 318 37.87 3.94 -3.39
CA TYR A 318 38.25 4.25 -1.99
C TYR A 318 39.24 3.25 -1.35
N ALA A 319 39.92 2.42 -2.15
CA ALA A 319 40.84 1.40 -1.62
C ALA A 319 41.95 1.99 -0.71
N ASP A 320 42.53 3.12 -1.11
CA ASP A 320 43.60 3.80 -0.37
C ASP A 320 43.13 4.40 0.97
N ASP A 321 41.85 4.75 1.09
CA ASP A 321 41.27 5.42 2.28
C ASP A 321 40.88 4.43 3.39
N HIS A 322 40.81 3.13 3.09
CA HIS A 322 40.32 2.09 3.99
C HIS A 322 41.35 0.98 4.28
N ASP A 323 42.65 1.28 4.12
CA ASP A 323 43.76 0.33 4.27
C ASP A 323 43.59 -0.94 3.42
N HIS A 324 42.95 -0.80 2.25
CA HIS A 324 42.76 -1.90 1.31
C HIS A 324 43.87 -1.91 0.26
N ASP A 325 44.62 -3.01 0.19
CA ASP A 325 45.67 -3.22 -0.81
C ASP A 325 45.09 -3.96 -2.02
N ASP A 326 45.47 -3.58 -3.24
CA ASP A 326 45.16 -4.30 -4.50
C ASP A 326 45.57 -5.79 -4.45
N SER A 327 46.47 -6.16 -3.54
CA SER A 327 46.85 -7.55 -3.28
C SER A 327 45.81 -8.37 -2.50
N HIS A 328 44.81 -7.71 -1.92
CA HIS A 328 43.71 -8.36 -1.21
C HIS A 328 42.82 -9.15 -2.17
N LYS A 329 42.31 -10.27 -1.67
CA LYS A 329 41.46 -11.16 -2.44
C LYS A 329 40.03 -10.99 -1.98
N THR A 330 39.16 -10.79 -2.95
CA THR A 330 37.73 -10.74 -2.74
C THR A 330 37.06 -12.01 -3.25
N VAL A 331 35.92 -12.34 -2.65
CA VAL A 331 34.97 -13.33 -3.16
C VAL A 331 33.63 -12.64 -3.33
N ASP A 332 32.82 -13.11 -4.27
CA ASP A 332 31.47 -12.62 -4.45
C ASP A 332 30.54 -13.03 -3.30
N MET A 333 29.39 -12.36 -3.22
CA MET A 333 28.38 -12.64 -2.19
C MET A 333 27.83 -14.05 -2.26
N ASP A 334 27.70 -14.64 -3.45
CA ASP A 334 27.21 -16.01 -3.61
C ASP A 334 28.15 -17.03 -2.94
N GLU A 335 29.47 -16.87 -3.13
CA GLU A 335 30.48 -17.71 -2.50
C GLU A 335 30.55 -17.45 -0.98
N PHE A 336 30.48 -16.18 -0.57
CA PHE A 336 30.46 -15.77 0.83
C PHE A 336 29.29 -16.40 1.58
N GLU A 337 28.07 -16.26 1.06
CA GLU A 337 26.84 -16.78 1.66
C GLU A 337 26.83 -18.31 1.73
N THR A 338 27.35 -18.98 0.69
CA THR A 338 27.46 -20.44 0.66
C THR A 338 28.47 -20.98 1.69
N ASN A 339 29.47 -20.16 2.07
CA ASN A 339 30.58 -20.57 2.92
C ASN A 339 30.82 -19.64 4.12
N LYS A 340 29.78 -19.06 4.73
CA LYS A 340 29.91 -18.07 5.83
C LYS A 340 30.85 -18.53 6.96
N SER A 341 30.88 -19.82 7.28
CA SER A 341 31.78 -20.36 8.32
C SER A 341 33.27 -20.23 8.01
N LYS A 342 33.65 -20.09 6.73
CA LYS A 342 35.04 -19.86 6.27
C LYS A 342 35.42 -18.38 6.24
N TYR A 343 34.42 -17.49 6.26
CA TYR A 343 34.57 -16.07 6.03
C TYR A 343 34.01 -15.26 7.22
N PRO A 344 34.67 -15.29 8.38
CA PRO A 344 34.19 -14.56 9.56
C PRO A 344 34.30 -13.06 9.33
N LEU A 345 33.30 -12.28 9.77
CA LEU A 345 33.39 -10.83 9.79
C LEU A 345 34.27 -10.37 10.96
N LYS A 346 35.01 -9.27 10.77
CA LYS A 346 35.75 -8.60 11.84
C LYS A 346 34.74 -7.99 12.82
N ASN A 347 34.79 -8.37 14.10
CA ASN A 347 34.00 -7.70 15.14
C ASN A 347 34.44 -6.23 15.22
N THR A 348 33.55 -5.29 14.91
CA THR A 348 33.77 -3.86 15.13
C THR A 348 33.47 -3.51 16.58
N GLU A 349 34.35 -3.91 17.50
CA GLU A 349 34.46 -3.26 18.81
C GLU A 349 35.53 -2.16 18.71
N LYS A 350 35.10 -0.91 18.52
CA LYS A 350 35.62 0.35 19.10
C LYS A 350 35.39 1.57 18.19
N GLU A 351 34.50 2.46 18.64
CA GLU A 351 34.71 3.92 18.77
C GLU A 351 33.56 4.51 19.63
N GLU A 352 33.48 4.07 20.90
CA GLU A 352 33.02 4.92 22.00
C GLU A 352 34.27 5.51 22.64
N GLU A 353 34.71 6.68 22.17
CA GLU A 353 35.66 7.53 22.90
C GLU A 353 35.60 8.95 22.28
N GLU A 354 34.57 9.71 22.66
CA GLU A 354 34.68 11.15 22.98
C GLU A 354 33.34 11.63 23.58
N GLY A 355 33.19 11.39 24.88
CA GLY A 355 32.05 11.82 25.67
C GLY A 355 32.30 11.57 27.16
N SER A 356 33.41 12.12 27.67
CA SER A 356 33.78 12.28 29.09
C SER A 356 33.01 11.43 30.12
N GLU A 357 33.67 10.39 30.62
CA GLU A 357 33.40 9.83 31.95
C GLU A 357 33.56 10.93 33.01
N ASP A 358 32.48 11.63 33.37
CA ASP A 358 32.39 12.34 34.67
C ASP A 358 30.96 12.78 35.11
N GLU A 359 29.85 12.29 34.53
CA GLU A 359 28.49 12.70 34.96
C GLU A 359 27.45 11.58 35.16
N LEU A 360 27.85 10.31 35.38
CA LEU A 360 26.90 9.21 35.62
C LEU A 360 27.00 8.54 37.02
N GLU A 361 27.48 9.25 38.03
CA GLU A 361 27.44 8.80 39.44
C GLU A 361 26.56 9.64 40.39
N GLN A 362 25.61 10.44 39.89
CA GLN A 362 24.71 11.23 40.77
C GLN A 362 23.21 11.13 40.49
N LEU A 363 22.73 10.11 39.79
CA LEU A 363 21.29 9.90 39.61
C LEU A 363 20.87 8.44 39.83
N ASP A 364 21.29 7.87 40.95
CA ASP A 364 20.45 6.89 41.64
C ASP A 364 20.36 7.22 43.13
N MET A 365 19.16 7.01 43.69
CA MET A 365 18.79 7.23 45.10
C MET A 365 18.51 8.68 45.54
N LYS A 366 17.42 9.28 45.03
CA LYS A 366 16.50 10.09 45.85
C LYS A 366 15.21 10.42 45.11
N LYS A 367 14.20 9.55 45.28
CA LYS A 367 12.76 9.88 45.49
C LYS A 367 11.91 8.62 45.35
N LEU A 368 12.15 7.66 46.24
CA LEU A 368 11.12 6.74 46.70
C LEU A 368 11.04 6.97 48.20
N GLU A 369 10.33 8.02 48.60
CA GLU A 369 9.78 8.16 49.95
C GLU A 369 8.86 9.39 50.02
N ILE A 370 7.71 9.20 50.70
CA ILE A 370 6.77 10.19 51.25
C ILE A 370 5.76 10.76 50.22
N LYS A 371 4.42 10.66 50.34
CA LYS A 371 3.46 10.20 51.37
C LYS A 371 2.11 9.97 50.70
#